data_AF-A0A2M6P052-F1
#
_entry.id   AF-A0A2M6P052-F1
#
_cell.length_a   1.000
_cell.length_b   1.000
_cell.length_c   1.000
_cell.angle_alpha   90.00
_cell.angle_beta   90.00
_cell.angle_gamma   90.00
#
_symmetry.space_group_name_H-M   'P 1'
#
loop_
_entity.id
_entity.type
_entity.pdbx_description
1 polymer ?
#
loop_
_entity_poly.entity_id
_entity_poly.type
_entity_poly.pdbx_seq_one_letter_code
_entity_poly.pdbx_strand_id
1 'polypeptide(L)'
;MLRFFLFLFFVMGLIVPQASFAQSLESQILNQVDMGAVNAQLKADYNQDSIDPRQVIATTIQVILSLLGTVFLVLVASGGYIYLTAGGDESRVTKAKSTITNGVIGLVIVLGAYSITLFVIRGFDTAVSDGQPVNRSDVQQNPDLLNERLNQGNFFR
;
A
#
# COMPACT_ATOMS: atom_id res chain seq x y z
N MET A 1 -24.06 9.30 27.25
CA MET A 1 -24.35 7.86 27.16
C MET A 1 -24.64 7.44 25.71
N LEU A 2 -25.73 7.90 25.08
CA LEU A 2 -26.14 7.44 23.74
C LEU A 2 -25.15 7.79 22.59
N ARG A 3 -24.53 8.99 22.62
CA ARG A 3 -23.58 9.44 21.59
C ARG A 3 -22.26 8.64 21.56
N PHE A 4 -21.84 8.13 22.73
CA PHE A 4 -20.66 7.27 22.86
C PHE A 4 -20.95 5.86 22.36
N PHE A 5 -22.15 5.36 22.61
CA PHE A 5 -22.59 4.04 22.14
C PHE A 5 -22.76 4.01 20.61
N LEU A 6 -23.26 5.09 20.00
CA LEU A 6 -23.41 5.21 18.54
C LEU A 6 -22.05 5.33 17.84
N PHE A 7 -21.10 6.07 18.41
CA PHE A 7 -19.73 6.13 17.92
C PHE A 7 -19.01 4.77 18.03
N LEU A 8 -19.19 4.06 19.15
CA LEU A 8 -18.62 2.73 19.35
C LEU A 8 -19.25 1.68 18.43
N PHE A 9 -20.56 1.75 18.19
CA PHE A 9 -21.27 0.90 17.23
C PHE A 9 -20.86 1.18 15.79
N PHE A 10 -20.63 2.44 15.41
CA PHE A 10 -20.12 2.82 14.09
C PHE A 10 -18.69 2.32 13.86
N VAL A 11 -17.82 2.44 14.88
CA VAL A 11 -16.43 1.95 14.84
C VAL A 11 -16.38 0.41 14.81
N MET A 12 -17.25 -0.28 15.54
CA MET A 12 -17.35 -1.76 15.49
C MET A 12 -18.01 -2.27 14.20
N GLY A 13 -18.98 -1.53 13.65
CA GLY A 13 -19.63 -1.85 12.38
C GLY A 13 -18.72 -1.70 11.17
N LEU A 14 -17.72 -0.81 11.24
CA LEU A 14 -16.70 -0.64 10.20
C LEU A 14 -15.70 -1.81 10.15
N ILE A 15 -15.58 -2.60 11.22
CA ILE A 15 -14.64 -3.73 11.34
C ILE A 15 -15.20 -5.02 10.67
N VAL A 16 -16.48 -5.03 10.29
CA VAL A 16 -17.15 -6.14 9.57
C VAL A 16 -17.09 -5.89 8.04
N PRO A 17 -16.88 -6.93 7.23
CA PRO A 17 -15.68 -7.08 6.40
C PRO A 17 -15.55 -5.99 5.32
N GLN A 18 -14.67 -5.03 5.58
CA GLN A 18 -14.08 -4.12 4.58
C GLN A 18 -13.19 -4.86 3.55
N ALA A 19 -13.00 -6.18 3.70
CA ALA A 19 -12.38 -7.06 2.71
C ALA A 19 -13.03 -6.94 1.32
N SER A 20 -14.35 -6.71 1.26
CA SER A 20 -15.06 -6.52 -0.01
C SER A 20 -14.78 -5.17 -0.68
N PHE A 21 -14.48 -4.12 0.09
CA PHE A 21 -14.13 -2.80 -0.44
C PHE A 21 -12.64 -2.71 -0.80
N ALA A 22 -11.79 -3.38 -0.02
CA ALA A 22 -10.37 -3.56 -0.32
C ALA A 22 -10.18 -4.23 -1.69
N GLN A 23 -10.99 -5.26 -2.01
CA GLN A 23 -10.90 -5.95 -3.30
C GLN A 23 -11.29 -5.06 -4.50
N SER A 24 -12.23 -4.12 -4.32
CA SER A 24 -12.62 -3.17 -5.38
C SER A 24 -11.59 -2.07 -5.62
N LEU A 25 -10.86 -1.63 -4.59
CA LEU A 25 -9.73 -0.70 -4.74
C LEU A 25 -8.49 -1.41 -5.29
N GLU A 26 -8.22 -2.63 -4.83
CA GLU A 26 -7.11 -3.48 -5.29
C GLU A 26 -7.27 -3.76 -6.79
N SER A 27 -8.46 -4.11 -7.28
CA SER A 27 -8.71 -4.31 -8.72
C SER A 27 -8.59 -3.03 -9.57
N GLN A 28 -8.77 -1.83 -9.02
CA GLN A 28 -8.57 -0.58 -9.77
C GLN A 28 -7.13 -0.06 -9.69
N ILE A 29 -6.39 -0.38 -8.62
CA ILE A 29 -4.96 -0.07 -8.47
C ILE A 29 -4.08 -1.07 -9.23
N LEU A 30 -4.45 -2.35 -9.28
CA LEU A 30 -3.73 -3.42 -9.99
C LEU A 30 -3.83 -3.35 -11.52
N ASN A 31 -4.86 -2.68 -12.07
CA ASN A 31 -5.03 -2.54 -13.52
C ASN A 31 -4.30 -1.31 -14.10
N GLN A 32 -3.72 -0.44 -13.26
CA GLN A 32 -2.95 0.74 -13.71
C GLN A 32 -1.54 0.83 -13.11
N VAL A 33 -1.17 -0.09 -12.24
CA VAL A 33 0.22 -0.27 -11.83
C VAL A 33 0.59 -1.69 -12.19
N ASP A 34 1.66 -1.84 -12.97
CA ASP A 34 2.29 -3.08 -13.46
C ASP A 34 2.84 -4.00 -12.32
N MET A 35 2.15 -4.01 -11.18
CA MET A 35 2.37 -4.78 -9.96
C MET A 35 1.39 -5.97 -9.88
N GLY A 36 0.65 -6.27 -10.95
CA GLY A 36 -0.20 -7.46 -11.07
C GLY A 36 0.61 -8.77 -10.96
N ALA A 37 1.83 -8.80 -11.49
CA ALA A 37 2.74 -9.93 -11.35
C ALA A 37 3.25 -10.11 -9.91
N VAL A 38 3.53 -9.01 -9.22
CA VAL A 38 3.99 -9.04 -7.82
C VAL A 38 2.86 -9.55 -6.90
N ASN A 39 1.63 -9.07 -7.05
CA ASN A 39 0.50 -9.54 -6.23
C ASN A 39 -0.02 -10.94 -6.61
N ALA A 40 0.18 -11.38 -7.86
CA ALA A 40 -0.09 -12.76 -8.27
C ALA A 40 0.93 -13.75 -7.67
N GLN A 41 2.19 -13.36 -7.53
CA GLN A 41 3.22 -14.15 -6.84
C GLN A 41 2.99 -14.19 -5.33
N LEU A 42 2.53 -13.08 -4.72
CA LEU A 42 2.19 -13.02 -3.28
C LEU A 42 1.05 -13.97 -2.87
N LYS A 43 0.15 -14.35 -3.79
CA LYS A 43 -0.91 -15.35 -3.56
C LYS A 43 -0.51 -16.78 -3.93
N ALA A 44 0.50 -16.95 -4.79
CA ALA A 44 1.00 -18.26 -5.20
C ALA A 44 1.98 -18.86 -4.17
N ASP A 45 2.72 -18.03 -3.42
CA ASP A 45 3.78 -18.47 -2.52
C ASP A 45 3.35 -18.80 -1.08
N TYR A 46 2.04 -18.86 -0.79
CA TYR A 46 1.57 -19.31 0.53
C TYR A 46 1.84 -20.81 0.81
N ASN A 47 2.46 -21.54 -0.12
CA ASN A 47 2.70 -22.98 -0.04
C ASN A 47 4.13 -23.42 -0.41
N GLN A 48 5.15 -22.56 -0.38
CA GLN A 48 6.52 -23.01 -0.64
C GLN A 48 7.50 -22.53 0.44
N ASP A 49 8.25 -23.49 0.98
CA ASP A 49 9.16 -23.49 2.16
C ASP A 49 10.30 -22.45 2.18
N SER A 50 10.14 -21.28 1.56
CA SER A 50 11.08 -20.17 1.58
C SER A 50 10.34 -18.92 1.99
N ILE A 51 10.25 -18.66 3.30
CA ILE A 51 9.75 -17.41 3.86
C ILE A 51 10.69 -16.30 3.41
N ASP A 52 10.38 -15.65 2.29
CA ASP A 52 11.15 -14.54 1.78
C ASP A 52 10.99 -13.36 2.75
N PRO A 53 12.05 -12.90 3.45
CA PRO A 53 11.92 -11.89 4.50
C PRO A 53 11.27 -10.60 4.00
N ARG A 54 11.45 -10.30 2.72
CA ARG A 54 10.86 -9.14 2.04
C ARG A 54 9.33 -9.20 2.03
N GLN A 55 8.75 -10.38 1.80
CA GLN A 55 7.31 -10.57 1.72
C GLN A 55 6.66 -10.42 3.10
N VAL A 56 7.26 -11.01 4.13
CA VAL A 56 6.79 -10.88 5.53
C VAL A 56 6.78 -9.41 5.96
N ILE A 57 7.84 -8.67 5.64
CA ILE A 57 7.95 -7.25 5.98
C ILE A 57 6.91 -6.44 5.20
N ALA A 58 6.73 -6.68 3.90
CA ALA A 58 5.76 -5.95 3.07
C ALA A 58 4.33 -6.15 3.56
N THR A 59 3.91 -7.40 3.82
CA THR A 59 2.56 -7.70 4.33
C THR A 59 2.35 -7.13 5.73
N THR A 60 3.35 -7.20 6.61
CA THR A 60 3.28 -6.63 7.97
C THR A 60 3.10 -5.10 7.92
N ILE A 61 3.88 -4.42 7.08
CA ILE A 61 3.77 -2.97 6.86
C ILE A 61 2.37 -2.63 6.35
N GLN A 62 1.86 -3.35 5.35
CA GLN A 62 0.53 -3.08 4.78
C GLN A 62 -0.60 -3.21 5.82
N VAL A 63 -0.55 -4.23 6.68
CA VAL A 63 -1.53 -4.41 7.76
C VAL A 63 -1.44 -3.26 8.76
N ILE A 64 -0.24 -2.88 9.19
CA ILE A 64 -0.04 -1.77 10.13
C ILE A 64 -0.50 -0.44 9.51
N LEU A 65 -0.18 -0.18 8.24
CA LEU A 65 -0.58 1.04 7.53
C LEU A 65 -2.10 1.15 7.40
N SER A 66 -2.80 0.04 7.11
CA SER A 66 -4.26 0.04 7.05
C SER A 66 -4.89 0.41 8.40
N LEU A 67 -4.39 -0.17 9.49
CA LEU A 67 -4.88 0.10 10.84
C LEU A 67 -4.60 1.56 11.25
N LEU A 68 -3.38 2.04 11.02
CA LEU A 68 -3.00 3.42 11.30
C LEU A 68 -3.84 4.41 10.49
N GLY A 69 -4.02 4.17 9.19
CA GLY A 69 -4.82 5.03 8.31
C GLY A 69 -6.26 5.19 8.82
N THR A 70 -6.89 4.10 9.25
CA THR A 70 -8.22 4.14 9.86
C THR A 70 -8.23 4.95 11.16
N VAL A 71 -7.24 4.77 12.04
CA VAL A 71 -7.15 5.53 13.30
C VAL A 71 -7.00 7.04 13.04
N PHE A 72 -6.11 7.44 12.13
CA PHE A 72 -5.93 8.85 11.77
C PHE A 72 -7.21 9.46 11.18
N LEU A 73 -7.92 8.73 10.33
CA LEU A 73 -9.20 9.17 9.77
C LEU A 73 -10.23 9.43 10.89
N VAL A 74 -10.32 8.54 11.88
CA VAL A 74 -11.22 8.70 13.02
C VAL A 74 -10.84 9.89 13.91
N LEU A 75 -9.55 10.14 14.13
CA LEU A 75 -9.10 11.33 14.88
C LEU A 75 -9.49 12.63 14.19
N VAL A 76 -9.27 12.72 12.88
CA VAL A 76 -9.65 13.90 12.08
C VAL A 76 -11.16 14.09 12.08
N ALA A 77 -11.93 13.00 11.93
CA ALA A 77 -13.38 13.05 12.00
C ALA A 77 -13.90 13.50 13.38
N SER A 78 -13.29 13.01 14.47
CA SER A 78 -13.63 13.44 15.83
C SER A 78 -13.28 14.91 16.09
N GLY A 79 -12.12 15.37 15.60
CA GLY A 79 -11.73 16.78 15.66
C GLY A 79 -12.69 17.67 14.86
N GLY A 80 -13.07 17.23 13.65
CA GLY A 80 -14.06 17.90 12.80
C GLY A 80 -15.43 18.00 13.46
N TYR A 81 -15.88 16.94 14.15
CA TYR A 81 -17.14 16.98 14.89
C TYR A 81 -17.12 18.02 16.02
N ILE A 82 -16.02 18.12 16.78
CA ILE A 82 -15.87 19.14 17.82
C ILE A 82 -15.84 20.54 17.21
N TYR A 83 -15.19 20.70 16.06
CA TYR A 83 -15.16 21.97 15.33
C TYR A 83 -16.56 22.44 14.91
N LEU A 84 -17.36 21.55 14.33
CA LEU A 84 -18.72 21.85 13.88
C LEU A 84 -19.69 22.11 15.05
N THR A 85 -19.46 21.48 16.20
CA THR A 85 -20.32 21.62 17.38
C THR A 85 -19.84 22.67 18.39
N ALA A 86 -18.77 23.40 18.09
CA ALA A 86 -18.23 24.41 18.99
C ALA A 86 -19.13 25.65 19.14
N GLY A 87 -20.05 25.90 18.20
CA GLY A 87 -21.12 26.90 18.35
C GLY A 87 -20.64 28.33 18.63
N GLY A 88 -19.39 28.66 18.28
CA GLY A 88 -18.77 29.97 18.55
C GLY A 88 -17.87 30.04 19.78
N ASP A 89 -17.72 28.95 20.56
CA ASP A 89 -16.76 28.87 21.65
C ASP A 89 -15.31 28.79 21.12
N GLU A 90 -14.56 29.88 21.27
CA GLU A 90 -13.19 30.03 20.78
C GLU A 90 -12.22 28.99 21.35
N SER A 91 -12.41 28.57 22.60
CA SER A 91 -11.57 27.55 23.25
C SER A 91 -11.77 26.19 22.59
N ARG A 92 -13.03 25.83 22.31
CA ARG A 92 -13.37 24.57 21.64
C ARG A 92 -12.95 24.57 20.17
N VAL A 93 -13.09 25.71 19.48
CA VAL A 93 -12.61 25.88 18.10
C VAL A 93 -11.10 25.71 18.03
N THR A 94 -10.35 26.34 18.94
CA THR A 94 -8.89 26.27 18.97
C THR A 94 -8.41 24.84 19.24
N LYS A 95 -9.04 24.16 20.20
CA LYS A 95 -8.71 22.76 20.52
C LYS A 95 -9.04 21.80 19.37
N ALA A 96 -10.17 22.00 18.70
CA ALA A 96 -10.56 21.21 17.54
C ALA A 96 -9.59 21.41 16.37
N LYS A 97 -9.21 22.66 16.07
CA LYS A 97 -8.21 22.97 15.03
C LYS A 97 -6.88 22.28 15.34
N SER A 98 -6.35 22.41 16.55
CA SER A 98 -5.10 21.74 16.93
C SER A 98 -5.16 20.22 16.75
N THR A 99 -6.29 19.60 17.10
CA THR A 99 -6.51 18.15 16.92
C THR A 99 -6.53 17.77 15.43
N ILE A 100 -7.21 18.54 14.59
CA ILE A 100 -7.27 18.32 13.14
C ILE A 100 -5.89 18.50 12.52
N THR A 101 -5.17 19.58 12.84
CA THR A 101 -3.84 19.87 12.26
C THR A 101 -2.85 18.75 12.59
N ASN A 102 -2.84 18.29 13.85
CA ASN A 102 -1.97 17.18 14.27
C ASN A 102 -2.34 15.87 13.56
N GLY A 103 -3.64 15.59 13.38
CA GLY A 103 -4.11 14.42 12.63
C GLY A 103 -3.75 14.47 11.14
N VAL A 104 -3.87 15.63 10.51
CA VAL A 104 -3.51 15.84 9.10
C VAL A 104 -2.01 15.69 8.88
N ILE A 105 -1.17 16.23 9.78
CA ILE A 105 0.28 16.06 9.70
C ILE A 105 0.66 14.57 9.75
N GLY A 106 0.03 13.79 10.65
CA GLY A 106 0.23 12.34 10.72
C GLY A 106 -0.15 11.64 9.42
N LEU A 107 -1.30 12.00 8.83
CA LEU A 107 -1.75 11.45 7.56
C LEU A 107 -0.78 11.75 6.41
N VAL A 108 -0.28 12.99 6.34
CA VAL A 108 0.69 13.41 5.32
C VAL A 108 1.99 12.62 5.44
N ILE A 109 2.48 12.36 6.66
CA ILE A 109 3.69 11.56 6.88
C ILE A 109 3.50 10.12 6.38
N VAL A 110 2.36 9.49 6.68
CA VAL A 110 2.08 8.11 6.23
C VAL A 110 2.01 8.03 4.70
N LEU A 111 1.30 8.96 4.06
CA LEU A 111 1.19 9.03 2.60
C LEU A 111 2.54 9.33 1.95
N GLY A 112 3.34 10.22 2.55
CA GLY A 112 4.69 10.55 2.11
C GLY A 112 5.63 9.35 2.20
N ALA A 113 5.63 8.63 3.33
CA ALA A 113 6.41 7.42 3.52
C ALA A 113 6.07 6.35 2.46
N TYR A 114 4.78 6.11 2.23
CA TYR A 114 4.33 5.16 1.20
C TYR A 114 4.79 5.56 -0.21
N SER A 115 4.68 6.85 -0.54
CA SER A 115 5.13 7.39 -1.83
C SER A 115 6.64 7.21 -2.03
N ILE A 116 7.44 7.47 -1.00
CA ILE A 116 8.90 7.27 -1.03
C ILE A 116 9.24 5.80 -1.18
N THR A 117 8.58 4.90 -0.45
CA THR A 117 8.79 3.45 -0.57
C THR A 117 8.56 2.97 -2.00
N LEU A 118 7.48 3.41 -2.65
CA LEU A 118 7.19 3.06 -4.04
C LEU A 118 8.23 3.62 -5.01
N PHE A 119 8.70 4.84 -4.78
CA PHE A 119 9.74 5.45 -5.59
C PHE A 119 11.05 4.64 -5.54
N VAL A 120 11.44 4.21 -4.34
CA VAL A 120 12.64 3.39 -4.14
C VAL A 120 12.50 2.04 -4.84
N ILE A 121 11.40 1.31 -4.61
CA ILE A 121 11.19 -0.02 -5.20
C ILE A 121 11.22 0.06 -6.73
N ARG A 122 10.44 0.98 -7.32
CA ARG A 122 10.39 1.14 -8.78
C ARG A 122 11.73 1.53 -9.38
N GLY A 123 12.50 2.38 -8.70
CA GLY A 123 13.83 2.77 -9.15
C GLY A 123 14.81 1.59 -9.18
N PHE A 124 14.68 0.64 -8.24
CA PHE A 124 15.48 -0.58 -8.22
C PHE A 124 15.03 -1.62 -9.26
N ASP A 125 13.73 -1.80 -9.48
CA ASP A 125 13.22 -2.79 -10.45
C ASP A 125 13.63 -2.46 -11.89
N THR A 126 13.61 -1.17 -12.27
CA THR A 126 14.09 -0.74 -13.60
C THR A 126 15.59 -0.94 -13.75
N ALA A 127 16.37 -0.83 -12.67
CA ALA A 127 17.82 -1.04 -12.72
C ALA A 127 18.20 -2.54 -12.79
N VAL A 128 17.33 -3.43 -12.32
CA VAL A 128 17.56 -4.89 -12.30
C VAL A 128 16.95 -5.59 -13.52
N SER A 129 15.91 -5.03 -14.14
CA SER A 129 15.21 -5.68 -15.27
C SER A 129 15.96 -5.64 -16.60
N ASP A 130 17.00 -4.81 -16.75
CA ASP A 130 17.80 -4.76 -17.98
C ASP A 130 18.78 -5.95 -18.13
N GLY A 131 18.92 -6.80 -17.11
CA GLY A 131 19.83 -7.95 -17.07
C GLY A 131 19.14 -9.33 -17.05
N GLN A 132 17.95 -9.47 -17.65
CA GLN A 132 17.27 -10.77 -17.66
C GLN A 132 18.11 -11.83 -18.41
N PRO A 133 18.57 -12.92 -17.76
CA PRO A 133 19.31 -13.98 -18.42
C PRO A 133 18.40 -14.68 -19.43
N VAL A 134 18.96 -15.01 -20.60
CA VAL A 134 18.24 -15.70 -21.67
C VAL A 134 17.68 -17.03 -21.13
N ASN A 135 16.36 -17.12 -21.03
CA ASN A 135 15.69 -18.29 -20.50
C ASN A 135 15.67 -19.40 -21.56
N ARG A 136 15.85 -20.65 -21.15
CA ARG A 136 15.97 -21.77 -22.11
C ARG A 136 14.66 -22.02 -22.87
N SER A 137 13.53 -21.60 -22.30
CA SER A 137 12.21 -21.61 -22.95
C SER A 137 12.16 -20.69 -24.17
N ASP A 138 12.85 -19.56 -24.12
CA ASP A 138 12.76 -18.51 -25.14
C ASP A 138 13.63 -18.90 -26.34
N VAL A 139 14.78 -19.53 -26.08
CA VAL A 139 15.64 -20.18 -27.09
C VAL A 139 14.93 -21.35 -27.77
N GLN A 140 14.10 -22.09 -27.04
CA GLN A 140 13.35 -23.20 -27.60
C GLN A 140 12.27 -22.71 -28.59
N GLN A 141 11.65 -21.55 -28.32
CA GLN A 141 10.67 -20.92 -29.21
C GLN A 141 11.33 -20.20 -30.38
N ASN A 142 12.51 -19.61 -30.17
CA ASN A 142 13.28 -18.97 -31.22
C ASN A 142 14.76 -19.36 -31.09
N PRO A 143 15.21 -20.39 -31.84
CA PRO A 143 16.57 -20.93 -31.73
C PRO A 143 17.64 -19.94 -32.19
N ASP A 144 17.27 -18.92 -32.97
CA ASP A 144 18.20 -17.92 -33.50
C ASP A 144 18.62 -16.85 -32.47
N LEU A 145 17.93 -16.77 -31.33
CA LEU A 145 18.23 -15.80 -30.26
C LEU A 145 19.64 -15.93 -29.70
N LEU A 146 20.18 -17.16 -29.68
CA LEU A 146 21.55 -17.39 -29.23
C LEU A 146 22.57 -16.77 -30.19
N ASN A 147 22.32 -16.87 -31.49
CA ASN A 147 23.23 -16.36 -32.51
C ASN A 147 23.25 -14.83 -32.52
N GLU A 148 22.11 -14.21 -32.27
CA GLU A 148 21.97 -12.75 -32.17
C GLU A 148 22.68 -12.20 -30.93
N ARG A 149 22.56 -12.90 -29.78
CA ARG A 149 23.30 -12.57 -28.56
C ARG A 149 24.80 -12.85 -28.67
N LEU A 150 25.21 -13.81 -29.52
CA LEU A 150 26.62 -14.19 -29.77
C LEU A 150 27.31 -13.07 -30.51
N ASN A 151 26.64 -12.56 -31.52
CA ASN A 151 27.08 -11.40 -32.27
C ASN A 151 27.09 -10.12 -31.43
N GLN A 152 26.23 -10.02 -30.40
CA GLN A 152 26.14 -8.86 -29.51
C GLN A 152 26.93 -9.01 -28.19
N GLY A 153 27.57 -10.15 -27.93
CA GLY A 153 28.45 -10.38 -26.76
C GLY A 153 27.78 -10.35 -25.37
N ASN A 154 26.46 -10.43 -25.25
CA ASN A 154 25.71 -10.17 -24.01
C ASN A 154 25.02 -11.43 -23.40
N PHE A 155 25.78 -12.45 -22.97
CA PHE A 155 25.22 -13.69 -22.39
C PHE A 155 25.05 -13.72 -20.88
N PHE A 156 25.94 -13.03 -20.17
CA PHE A 156 26.17 -13.23 -18.74
C PHE A 156 25.99 -11.95 -17.92
N ARG A 157 25.30 -10.96 -18.48
CA ARG A 157 25.02 -9.68 -17.84
C ARG A 157 23.60 -9.64 -17.30
#